data_AF-A0A5K6CV92-F1
#
_entry.id   AF-A0A5K6CV92-F1
#
_cell.length_a   1.000
_cell.length_b   1.000
_cell.length_c   1.000
_cell.angle_alpha   90.00
_cell.angle_beta   90.00
_cell.angle_gamma   90.00
#
_symmetry.space_group_name_H-M   'P 1'
#
loop_
_entity.id
_entity.type
_entity.pdbx_description
1 polymer ?
#
loop_
_entity_poly.entity_id
_entity_poly.type
_entity_poly.pdbx_seq_one_letter_code
_entity_poly.pdbx_strand_id
1 'polypeptide(L)'
;MSDFIQLEYLQEKLQQLLAESLFAIYLYGSAVDGGLGPESDLDVLVVVTQPLTSALREQLAQELLKISQPVGELQRPLEVTILLKDEIQSGNYPLSYEMQFGEWLREELKEGGTLSSQKDPDISILLRKARFHHAVLFGPALDQWAPEISDQELWQAMSDTYPEIVAHWDEDADERNQILALCRIYFSLVMKDIASKGNAARWVMPQLPPEQKFVLQRLIQEYRGEIGKQNWQEEHYALQPIVNFLSSKIEEQFEQKRNLIT
;
A
#
# COMPACT_ATOMS: atom_id res chain seq x y z
N MET A 1 16.76 1.73 15.90
CA MET A 1 17.45 2.73 15.05
C MET A 1 16.36 3.68 14.57
N SER A 2 16.61 4.97 14.32
CA SER A 2 15.50 5.83 13.85
C SER A 2 15.12 5.46 12.43
N ASP A 3 13.85 5.65 12.05
CA ASP A 3 13.34 5.40 10.69
C ASP A 3 14.25 6.02 9.62
N PHE A 4 14.78 7.22 9.89
CA PHE A 4 15.78 7.89 9.03
C PHE A 4 17.05 7.05 8.80
N ILE A 5 17.65 6.50 9.86
CA ILE A 5 18.89 5.72 9.73
C ILE A 5 18.58 4.37 9.08
N GLN A 6 17.39 3.80 9.32
CA GLN A 6 16.94 2.57 8.64
C GLN A 6 16.83 2.80 7.12
N LEU A 7 16.24 3.93 6.70
CA LEU A 7 16.11 4.32 5.30
C LEU A 7 17.46 4.64 4.65
N GLU A 8 18.37 5.32 5.36
CA GLU A 8 19.74 5.54 4.86
C GLU A 8 20.46 4.21 4.61
N TYR A 9 20.37 3.28 5.56
CA TYR A 9 21.00 1.96 5.40
C TYR A 9 20.37 1.14 4.26
N LEU A 10 19.04 1.19 4.12
CA LEU A 10 18.33 0.59 2.99
C LEU A 10 18.80 1.19 1.66
N GLN A 11 18.87 2.51 1.57
CA GLN A 11 19.31 3.22 0.38
C GLN A 11 20.75 2.84 0.00
N GLU A 12 21.68 2.78 0.95
CA GLU A 12 23.05 2.32 0.71
C GLU A 12 23.09 0.90 0.15
N LYS A 13 22.31 -0.02 0.73
CA LYS A 13 22.26 -1.42 0.28
C LYS A 13 21.67 -1.58 -1.11
N LEU A 14 20.58 -0.88 -1.40
CA LEU A 14 19.97 -0.87 -2.72
C LEU A 14 20.93 -0.32 -3.78
N GLN A 15 21.63 0.78 -3.49
CA GLN A 15 22.66 1.33 -4.41
C GLN A 15 23.81 0.34 -4.65
N GLN A 16 24.24 -0.40 -3.64
CA GLN A 16 25.31 -1.41 -3.78
C GLN A 16 24.87 -2.61 -4.63
N LEU A 17 23.67 -3.14 -4.38
CA LEU A 17 23.18 -4.37 -5.03
C LEU A 17 22.70 -4.13 -6.46
N LEU A 18 21.96 -3.04 -6.68
CA LEU A 18 21.36 -2.72 -7.97
C LEU A 18 22.35 -1.97 -8.89
N ALA A 19 23.35 -1.31 -8.31
CA ALA A 19 24.45 -0.64 -9.01
C ALA A 19 23.94 0.23 -10.19
N GLU A 20 24.45 0.00 -11.40
CA GLU A 20 24.10 0.78 -12.60
C GLU A 20 22.64 0.61 -13.05
N SER A 21 21.93 -0.42 -12.58
CA SER A 21 20.51 -0.63 -12.90
C SER A 21 19.58 0.23 -12.05
N LEU A 22 20.05 0.77 -10.92
CA LEU A 22 19.21 1.59 -10.05
C LEU A 22 18.93 2.96 -10.68
N PHE A 23 17.65 3.26 -10.88
CA PHE A 23 17.22 4.55 -11.40
C PHE A 23 16.80 5.52 -10.31
N ALA A 24 15.96 5.07 -9.37
CA ALA A 24 15.40 5.92 -8.31
C ALA A 24 14.90 5.12 -7.10
N ILE A 25 14.82 5.79 -5.95
CA ILE A 25 14.23 5.28 -4.70
C ILE A 25 13.35 6.36 -4.09
N TYR A 26 12.11 6.00 -3.77
CA TYR A 26 11.13 6.90 -3.18
C TYR A 26 10.55 6.30 -1.90
N LEU A 27 10.44 7.11 -0.86
CA LEU A 27 9.56 6.83 0.27
C LEU A 27 8.18 7.41 -0.04
N TYR A 28 7.13 6.62 0.12
CA TYR A 28 5.74 7.08 -0.06
C TYR A 28 4.86 6.62 1.10
N GLY A 29 3.55 6.83 0.96
CA GLY A 29 2.56 6.32 1.90
C GLY A 29 2.57 7.04 3.25
N SER A 30 2.28 6.29 4.31
CA SER A 30 1.88 6.90 5.60
C SER A 30 2.98 7.79 6.22
N ALA A 31 4.25 7.48 5.93
CA ALA A 31 5.43 8.22 6.36
C ALA A 31 5.51 9.66 5.80
N VAL A 32 4.93 9.89 4.61
CA VAL A 32 4.93 11.20 3.94
C VAL A 32 3.55 11.86 3.94
N ASP A 33 2.48 11.07 4.06
CA ASP A 33 1.07 11.54 4.08
C ASP A 33 0.62 12.07 5.46
N GLY A 34 1.51 12.10 6.46
CA GLY A 34 1.21 12.57 7.83
C GLY A 34 0.35 11.61 8.65
N GLY A 35 0.36 10.33 8.28
CA GLY A 35 -0.47 9.28 8.89
C GLY A 35 0.30 8.13 9.52
N LEU A 36 1.62 8.26 9.68
CA LEU A 36 2.50 7.20 10.19
C LEU A 36 2.10 6.81 11.62
N GLY A 37 1.44 5.66 11.75
CA GLY A 37 1.05 5.06 13.03
C GLY A 37 2.19 4.25 13.65
N PRO A 38 2.03 3.78 14.89
CA PRO A 38 3.05 2.94 15.54
C PRO A 38 3.29 1.60 14.82
N GLU A 39 2.24 1.03 14.23
CA GLU A 39 2.30 -0.24 13.50
C GLU A 39 2.44 -0.06 11.98
N SER A 40 2.63 1.17 11.50
CA SER A 40 2.83 1.45 10.08
C SER A 40 4.22 1.04 9.62
N ASP A 41 4.24 0.46 8.43
CA ASP A 41 5.41 0.21 7.60
C ASP A 41 5.99 1.49 7.00
N LEU A 42 7.18 1.35 6.44
CA LEU A 42 7.79 2.31 5.53
C LEU A 42 7.63 1.78 4.11
N ASP A 43 6.73 2.43 3.35
CA ASP A 43 6.49 2.10 1.95
C ASP A 43 7.60 2.66 1.04
N VAL A 44 8.34 1.79 0.35
CA VAL A 44 9.48 2.16 -0.50
C VAL A 44 9.29 1.67 -1.94
N LEU A 45 9.25 2.60 -2.88
CA LEU A 45 9.24 2.32 -4.31
C LEU A 45 10.66 2.42 -4.86
N VAL A 46 11.14 1.34 -5.46
CA VAL A 46 12.44 1.29 -6.15
C VAL A 46 12.20 1.15 -7.64
N VAL A 47 12.90 1.94 -8.44
CA VAL A 47 12.81 1.88 -9.91
C VAL A 47 14.14 1.45 -10.49
N VAL A 48 14.12 0.44 -11.34
CA VAL A 48 15.29 -0.10 -12.03
C VAL A 48 15.16 0.01 -13.56
N THR A 49 16.27 0.07 -14.27
CA THR A 49 16.30 0.15 -15.74
C THR A 49 16.50 -1.19 -16.42
N GLN A 50 16.72 -2.28 -15.67
CA GLN A 50 16.92 -3.63 -16.20
C GLN A 50 16.20 -4.65 -15.32
N PRO A 51 15.64 -5.73 -15.91
CA PRO A 51 15.00 -6.79 -15.15
C PRO A 51 15.95 -7.44 -14.12
N LEU A 52 15.40 -7.85 -12.99
CA LEU A 52 16.17 -8.51 -11.94
C LEU A 52 16.43 -9.96 -12.33
N THR A 53 17.68 -10.41 -12.13
CA THR A 53 18.00 -11.84 -12.19
C THR A 53 17.49 -12.54 -10.94
N SER A 54 17.24 -13.85 -11.02
CA SER A 54 16.83 -14.64 -9.84
C SER A 54 17.84 -14.55 -8.69
N ALA A 55 19.14 -14.54 -8.98
CA ALA A 55 20.19 -14.39 -7.99
C ALA A 55 20.13 -13.02 -7.28
N LEU A 56 19.84 -11.95 -8.03
CA LEU A 56 19.70 -10.61 -7.47
C LEU A 56 18.41 -10.49 -6.62
N ARG A 57 17.30 -11.09 -7.05
CA ARG A 57 16.07 -11.14 -6.24
C ARG A 57 16.31 -11.84 -4.89
N GLU A 58 17.04 -12.95 -4.90
CA GLU A 58 17.40 -13.68 -3.67
C GLU A 58 18.29 -12.85 -2.75
N GLN A 59 19.33 -12.20 -3.30
CA GLN A 59 20.20 -11.30 -2.54
C GLN A 59 19.43 -10.14 -1.92
N LEU A 60 18.54 -9.50 -2.69
CA LEU A 60 17.68 -8.41 -2.21
C LEU A 60 16.75 -8.90 -1.09
N ALA A 61 16.09 -10.05 -1.25
CA ALA A 61 15.23 -10.62 -0.22
C ALA A 61 15.99 -10.88 1.09
N GLN A 62 17.18 -11.48 1.01
CA GLN A 62 18.01 -11.75 2.18
C GLN A 62 18.49 -10.46 2.87
N GLU A 63 18.82 -9.42 2.13
CA GLU A 63 19.22 -8.13 2.71
C GLU A 63 18.01 -7.42 3.34
N LEU A 64 16.85 -7.41 2.68
CA LEU A 64 15.63 -6.81 3.23
C LEU A 64 15.18 -7.49 4.53
N LEU A 65 15.29 -8.82 4.63
CA LEU A 65 15.03 -9.57 5.86
C LEU A 65 15.89 -9.14 7.06
N LYS A 66 17.10 -8.60 6.81
CA LYS A 66 18.02 -8.11 7.85
C LYS A 66 17.69 -6.68 8.30
N ILE A 67 17.17 -5.86 7.37
CA ILE A 67 16.93 -4.43 7.59
C ILE A 67 15.54 -4.21 8.19
N SER A 68 14.54 -4.90 7.64
CA SER A 68 13.16 -4.85 8.07
C SER A 68 12.94 -5.71 9.31
N GLN A 69 12.00 -5.30 10.16
CA GLN A 69 11.55 -6.10 11.31
C GLN A 69 10.02 -6.11 11.40
N PRO A 70 9.42 -7.17 11.99
CA PRO A 70 7.99 -7.23 12.22
C PRO A 70 7.47 -6.08 13.10
N VAL A 71 6.16 -5.85 13.05
CA VAL A 71 5.47 -4.88 13.91
C VAL A 71 5.76 -5.15 15.39
N GLY A 72 6.12 -4.09 16.13
CA GLY A 72 6.41 -4.15 17.57
C GLY A 72 7.89 -4.32 17.91
N GLU A 73 8.75 -4.52 16.91
CA GLU A 73 10.20 -4.57 17.08
C GLU A 73 10.86 -3.17 17.05
N LEU A 74 12.18 -3.13 17.21
CA LEU A 74 12.96 -1.88 17.28
C LEU A 74 12.98 -1.08 15.97
N GLN A 75 12.88 -1.76 14.84
CA GLN A 75 12.82 -1.19 13.49
C GLN A 75 11.43 -1.38 12.93
N ARG A 76 11.02 -0.48 12.03
CA ARG A 76 9.74 -0.63 11.36
C ARG A 76 9.78 -1.72 10.29
N PRO A 77 8.62 -2.32 9.98
CA PRO A 77 8.44 -3.07 8.75
C PRO A 77 8.77 -2.21 7.53
N LEU A 78 9.43 -2.81 6.54
CA LEU A 78 9.57 -2.26 5.21
C LEU A 78 8.59 -2.97 4.28
N GLU A 79 7.90 -2.20 3.46
CA GLU A 79 7.28 -2.69 2.24
C GLU A 79 8.10 -2.14 1.06
N VAL A 80 8.72 -3.02 0.27
CA VAL A 80 9.59 -2.61 -0.85
C VAL A 80 9.07 -3.18 -2.15
N THR A 81 8.63 -2.30 -3.05
CA THR A 81 8.16 -2.66 -4.39
C THR A 81 9.18 -2.20 -5.42
N ILE A 82 9.71 -3.12 -6.23
CA ILE A 82 10.67 -2.81 -7.30
C ILE A 82 9.99 -2.89 -8.66
N LEU A 83 10.01 -1.80 -9.42
CA LEU A 83 9.40 -1.69 -10.74
C LEU A 83 10.45 -1.41 -11.82
N LEU A 84 10.18 -1.90 -13.03
CA LEU A 84 10.92 -1.47 -14.21
C LEU A 84 10.48 -0.07 -14.65
N LYS A 85 11.45 0.77 -14.98
CA LYS A 85 11.19 2.10 -15.54
C LYS A 85 10.36 2.01 -16.83
N ASP A 86 10.72 1.09 -17.73
CA ASP A 86 10.02 0.90 -19.00
C ASP A 86 8.59 0.38 -18.79
N GLU A 87 8.35 -0.42 -17.75
CA GLU A 87 7.00 -0.88 -17.39
C GLU A 87 6.11 0.31 -17.02
N ILE A 88 6.60 1.17 -16.11
CA ILE A 88 5.91 2.41 -15.70
C ILE A 88 5.66 3.33 -16.90
N GLN A 89 6.62 3.45 -17.81
CA GLN A 89 6.50 4.31 -18.99
C GLN A 89 5.59 3.72 -20.08
N SER A 90 5.46 2.39 -20.13
CA SER A 90 4.57 1.74 -21.09
C SER A 90 3.10 2.04 -20.82
N GLY A 91 2.72 2.23 -19.54
CA GLY A 91 1.34 2.45 -19.12
C GLY A 91 0.41 1.25 -19.40
N ASN A 92 0.96 0.05 -19.58
CA ASN A 92 0.16 -1.14 -19.83
C ASN A 92 -0.51 -1.60 -18.54
N TYR A 93 -1.84 -1.55 -18.51
CA TYR A 93 -2.61 -2.00 -17.36
C TYR A 93 -2.99 -3.50 -17.44
N PRO A 94 -2.91 -4.27 -16.33
CA PRO A 94 -2.23 -3.92 -15.08
C PRO A 94 -0.71 -3.98 -15.25
N LEU A 95 -0.02 -3.11 -14.51
CA LEU A 95 1.44 -3.05 -14.44
C LEU A 95 1.99 -4.28 -13.69
N SER A 96 3.29 -4.52 -13.86
CA SER A 96 4.01 -5.61 -13.22
C SER A 96 5.14 -5.08 -12.33
N TYR A 97 5.34 -5.69 -11.15
CA TYR A 97 6.56 -5.49 -10.38
C TYR A 97 7.61 -6.54 -10.72
N GLU A 98 8.88 -6.21 -10.52
CA GLU A 98 9.99 -7.15 -10.61
C GLU A 98 10.11 -8.01 -9.36
N MET A 99 9.80 -7.42 -8.20
CA MET A 99 9.62 -8.08 -6.91
C MET A 99 8.91 -7.14 -5.94
N GLN A 100 8.23 -7.72 -4.94
CA GLN A 100 7.71 -7.01 -3.78
C GLN A 100 8.14 -7.74 -2.51
N PHE A 101 8.55 -7.00 -1.51
CA PHE A 101 8.87 -7.50 -0.18
C PHE A 101 7.95 -6.86 0.84
N GLY A 102 7.48 -7.66 1.80
CA GLY A 102 6.79 -7.21 3.00
C GLY A 102 6.95 -8.24 4.10
N GLU A 103 6.70 -7.84 5.35
CA GLU A 103 6.87 -8.71 6.52
C GLU A 103 5.96 -9.96 6.49
N TRP A 104 4.83 -9.91 5.79
CA TRP A 104 3.95 -11.06 5.59
C TRP A 104 4.60 -12.22 4.82
N LEU A 105 5.68 -11.96 4.08
CA LEU A 105 6.45 -12.99 3.36
C LEU A 105 7.65 -13.51 4.17
N ARG A 106 7.89 -12.99 5.39
CA ARG A 106 9.14 -13.27 6.13
C ARG A 106 9.40 -14.76 6.36
N GLU A 107 8.40 -15.50 6.83
CA GLU A 107 8.59 -16.92 7.16
C GLU A 107 8.80 -17.75 5.89
N GLU A 108 8.05 -17.48 4.82
CA GLU A 108 8.28 -18.11 3.52
C GLU A 108 9.70 -17.86 3.00
N LEU A 109 10.19 -16.62 3.08
CA LEU A 109 11.54 -16.27 2.65
C LEU A 109 12.64 -16.91 3.51
N LYS A 110 12.41 -17.11 4.82
CA LYS A 110 13.33 -17.85 5.69
C LYS A 110 13.40 -19.34 5.35
N GLU A 111 12.30 -19.90 4.85
CA GLU A 111 12.21 -21.30 4.43
C GLU A 111 12.75 -21.54 3.00
N GLY A 112 13.23 -20.49 2.34
CA GLY A 112 13.80 -20.57 0.99
C GLY A 112 12.82 -20.21 -0.12
N GLY A 113 11.68 -19.60 0.22
CA GLY A 113 10.79 -18.96 -0.76
C GLY A 113 11.50 -17.89 -1.57
N THR A 114 10.99 -17.63 -2.77
CA THR A 114 11.61 -16.70 -3.73
C THR A 114 10.62 -15.65 -4.18
N LEU A 115 11.06 -14.39 -4.18
CA LEU A 115 10.28 -13.30 -4.75
C LEU A 115 10.31 -13.39 -6.29
N SER A 116 9.18 -13.09 -6.91
CA SER A 116 8.97 -13.21 -8.35
C SER A 116 8.32 -11.95 -8.92
N SER A 117 8.32 -11.84 -10.25
CA SER A 117 7.58 -10.79 -10.95
C SER A 117 6.12 -11.20 -11.12
N GLN A 118 5.20 -10.29 -10.83
CA GLN A 118 3.76 -10.52 -10.98
C GLN A 118 3.07 -9.24 -11.47
N LYS A 119 1.93 -9.42 -12.14
CA LYS A 119 1.00 -8.34 -12.48
C LYS A 119 0.16 -8.01 -11.26
N ASP A 120 0.03 -6.73 -10.96
CA ASP A 120 -0.72 -6.28 -9.80
C ASP A 120 -1.45 -4.94 -10.10
N PRO A 121 -2.79 -4.93 -10.07
CA PRO A 121 -3.59 -3.70 -10.17
C PRO A 121 -3.20 -2.62 -9.16
N ASP A 122 -2.78 -2.98 -7.94
CA ASP A 122 -2.48 -2.02 -6.87
C ASP A 122 -1.27 -1.12 -7.19
N ILE A 123 -0.39 -1.55 -8.09
CA ILE A 123 0.74 -0.71 -8.57
C ILE A 123 0.25 0.63 -9.11
N SER A 124 -0.91 0.66 -9.80
CA SER A 124 -1.47 1.91 -10.33
C SER A 124 -1.94 2.84 -9.21
N ILE A 125 -2.51 2.27 -8.13
CA ILE A 125 -2.93 3.00 -6.93
C ILE A 125 -1.70 3.53 -6.18
N LEU A 126 -0.68 2.70 -6.02
CA LEU A 126 0.62 3.05 -5.43
C LEU A 126 1.28 4.20 -6.18
N LEU A 127 1.43 4.11 -7.50
CA LEU A 127 2.05 5.16 -8.31
C LEU A 127 1.26 6.47 -8.27
N ARG A 128 -0.08 6.39 -8.27
CA ARG A 128 -0.94 7.57 -8.10
C ARG A 128 -0.69 8.25 -6.76
N LYS A 129 -0.59 7.48 -5.66
CA LYS A 129 -0.24 8.01 -4.33
C LYS A 129 1.14 8.65 -4.32
N ALA A 130 2.15 7.89 -4.75
CA ALA A 130 3.55 8.32 -4.75
C ALA A 130 3.75 9.59 -5.58
N ARG A 131 3.03 9.75 -6.70
CA ARG A 131 3.12 10.95 -7.52
C ARG A 131 2.77 12.23 -6.74
N PHE A 132 1.72 12.20 -5.92
CA PHE A 132 1.30 13.36 -5.14
C PHE A 132 2.09 13.55 -3.85
N HIS A 133 2.50 12.44 -3.23
CA HIS A 133 3.18 12.44 -1.94
C HIS A 133 4.31 11.40 -1.93
N HIS A 134 5.53 11.89 -2.11
CA HIS A 134 6.74 11.11 -1.94
C HIS A 134 7.89 11.97 -1.40
N ALA A 135 8.85 11.30 -0.75
CA ALA A 135 10.18 11.84 -0.52
C ALA A 135 11.17 11.11 -1.44
N VAL A 136 12.00 11.87 -2.14
CA VAL A 136 13.05 11.32 -3.01
C VAL A 136 14.24 10.94 -2.14
N LEU A 137 14.55 9.65 -2.07
CA LEU A 137 15.76 9.15 -1.41
C LEU A 137 16.94 9.10 -2.40
N PHE A 138 16.66 8.74 -3.65
CA PHE A 138 17.64 8.70 -4.74
C PHE A 138 16.97 8.92 -6.10
N GLY A 139 17.66 9.57 -7.03
CA GLY A 139 17.20 9.77 -8.41
C GLY A 139 16.36 11.04 -8.65
N PRO A 140 15.76 11.21 -9.84
CA PRO A 140 14.86 12.32 -10.15
C PRO A 140 13.52 12.18 -9.40
N ALA A 141 12.76 13.27 -9.26
CA ALA A 141 11.42 13.20 -8.68
C ALA A 141 10.46 12.41 -9.58
N LEU A 142 9.48 11.71 -8.99
CA LEU A 142 8.62 10.78 -9.73
C LEU A 142 7.80 11.48 -10.83
N ASP A 143 7.34 12.70 -10.58
CA ASP A 143 6.54 13.53 -11.48
C ASP A 143 7.31 14.05 -12.71
N GLN A 144 8.65 13.99 -12.69
CA GLN A 144 9.52 14.46 -13.78
C GLN A 144 9.64 13.46 -14.94
N TRP A 145 9.28 12.18 -14.74
CA TRP A 145 9.51 11.15 -15.75
C TRP A 145 8.43 10.08 -15.84
N ALA A 146 7.71 9.79 -14.75
CA ALA A 146 6.63 8.82 -14.77
C ALA A 146 5.36 9.46 -15.37
N PRO A 147 4.62 8.76 -16.24
CA PRO A 147 3.32 9.23 -16.71
C PRO A 147 2.34 9.34 -15.54
N GLU A 148 1.32 10.18 -15.72
CA GLU A 148 0.23 10.28 -14.75
C GLU A 148 -0.74 9.10 -14.94
N ILE A 149 -1.08 8.41 -13.86
CA ILE A 149 -2.15 7.41 -13.84
C ILE A 149 -3.48 8.14 -14.01
N SER A 150 -4.25 7.79 -15.04
CA SER A 150 -5.53 8.43 -15.33
C SER A 150 -6.58 8.08 -14.27
N ASP A 151 -7.63 8.91 -14.13
CA ASP A 151 -8.77 8.58 -13.26
C ASP A 151 -9.44 7.25 -13.64
N GLN A 152 -9.52 6.96 -14.95
CA GLN A 152 -10.12 5.72 -15.45
C GLN A 152 -9.30 4.50 -15.02
N GLU A 153 -7.98 4.57 -15.18
CA GLU A 153 -7.06 3.51 -14.74
C GLU A 153 -7.09 3.34 -13.22
N LEU A 154 -7.12 4.44 -12.46
CA LEU A 154 -7.26 4.38 -11.01
C LEU A 154 -8.55 3.67 -10.59
N TRP A 155 -9.68 3.96 -11.24
CA TRP A 155 -10.94 3.29 -10.95
C TRP A 155 -10.91 1.81 -11.34
N GLN A 156 -10.28 1.47 -12.47
CA GLN A 156 -10.11 0.09 -12.89
C GLN A 156 -9.24 -0.68 -11.88
N ALA A 157 -8.12 -0.10 -11.45
CA ALA A 157 -7.26 -0.66 -10.41
C ALA A 157 -8.02 -0.91 -9.11
N MET A 158 -8.78 0.07 -8.62
CA MET A 158 -9.60 -0.10 -7.43
C MET A 158 -10.69 -1.16 -7.61
N SER A 159 -11.28 -1.27 -8.81
CA SER A 159 -12.27 -2.30 -9.12
C SER A 159 -11.67 -3.70 -9.12
N ASP A 160 -10.41 -3.84 -9.54
CA ASP A 160 -9.74 -5.13 -9.62
C ASP A 160 -9.12 -5.55 -8.27
N THR A 161 -8.72 -4.60 -7.41
CA THR A 161 -8.23 -4.86 -6.05
C THR A 161 -9.36 -5.07 -5.02
N TYR A 162 -10.49 -4.38 -5.17
CA TYR A 162 -11.61 -4.41 -4.22
C TYR A 162 -12.14 -5.82 -3.86
N PRO A 163 -12.33 -6.75 -4.82
CA PRO A 163 -12.91 -8.06 -4.52
C PRO A 163 -12.09 -8.87 -3.51
N GLU A 164 -10.76 -8.82 -3.60
CA GLU A 164 -9.86 -9.53 -2.69
C GLU A 164 -9.97 -8.99 -1.26
N ILE A 165 -9.97 -7.65 -1.12
CA ILE A 165 -10.13 -6.99 0.18
C ILE A 165 -11.45 -7.40 0.83
N VAL A 166 -12.55 -7.45 0.08
CA VAL A 166 -13.87 -7.83 0.63
C VAL A 166 -13.96 -9.33 0.91
N ALA A 167 -13.26 -10.18 0.18
CA ALA A 167 -13.26 -11.61 0.43
C ALA A 167 -12.54 -11.99 1.73
N HIS A 168 -11.50 -11.22 2.10
CA HIS A 168 -10.56 -11.55 3.16
C HIS A 168 -10.46 -10.47 4.26
N TRP A 169 -11.45 -9.58 4.37
CA TRP A 169 -11.38 -8.47 5.34
C TRP A 169 -11.36 -8.93 6.81
N ASP A 170 -11.86 -10.14 7.10
CA ASP A 170 -12.00 -10.74 8.42
C ASP A 170 -10.92 -11.81 8.72
N GLU A 171 -9.89 -11.88 7.88
CA GLU A 171 -8.78 -12.83 7.99
C GLU A 171 -7.50 -12.16 8.54
N ASP A 172 -6.51 -12.98 8.90
CA ASP A 172 -5.15 -12.59 9.29
C ASP A 172 -4.98 -11.56 10.43
N ALA A 173 -6.06 -11.28 11.18
CA ALA A 173 -6.13 -10.24 12.20
C ALA A 173 -5.77 -8.83 11.67
N ASP A 174 -6.12 -8.57 10.39
CA ASP A 174 -5.85 -7.30 9.71
C ASP A 174 -7.13 -6.47 9.43
N GLU A 175 -8.23 -6.76 10.14
CA GLU A 175 -9.56 -6.20 9.86
C GLU A 175 -9.56 -4.67 9.86
N ARG A 176 -8.79 -4.08 10.77
CA ARG A 176 -8.59 -2.63 10.84
C ARG A 176 -8.04 -2.06 9.54
N ASN A 177 -6.96 -2.64 9.01
CA ASN A 177 -6.34 -2.12 7.80
C ASN A 177 -7.20 -2.35 6.57
N GLN A 178 -7.87 -3.51 6.47
CA GLN A 178 -8.77 -3.84 5.37
C GLN A 178 -9.99 -2.89 5.32
N ILE A 179 -10.65 -2.65 6.46
CA ILE A 179 -11.79 -1.71 6.53
C ILE A 179 -11.35 -0.27 6.23
N LEU A 180 -10.18 0.14 6.72
CA LEU A 180 -9.63 1.47 6.40
C LEU A 180 -9.22 1.58 4.91
N ALA A 181 -8.79 0.49 4.28
CA ALA A 181 -8.55 0.43 2.84
C ALA A 181 -9.86 0.56 2.04
N LEU A 182 -10.93 -0.11 2.46
CA LEU A 182 -12.28 0.06 1.88
C LEU A 182 -12.77 1.51 2.01
N CYS A 183 -12.55 2.16 3.15
CA CYS A 183 -12.85 3.59 3.31
C CYS A 183 -12.09 4.44 2.27
N ARG A 184 -10.81 4.14 2.03
CA ARG A 184 -9.97 4.84 1.05
C ARG A 184 -10.45 4.61 -0.38
N ILE A 185 -10.85 3.39 -0.74
CA ILE A 185 -11.44 3.09 -2.05
C ILE A 185 -12.72 3.90 -2.24
N TYR A 186 -13.64 3.85 -1.29
CA TYR A 186 -14.90 4.59 -1.38
C TYR A 186 -14.66 6.10 -1.52
N PHE A 187 -13.80 6.69 -0.68
CA PHE A 187 -13.39 8.09 -0.79
C PHE A 187 -12.86 8.40 -2.19
N SER A 188 -11.96 7.58 -2.71
CA SER A 188 -11.27 7.86 -3.97
C SER A 188 -12.20 7.80 -5.18
N LEU A 189 -13.18 6.89 -5.16
CA LEU A 189 -14.17 6.79 -6.23
C LEU A 189 -15.07 8.04 -6.30
N VAL A 190 -15.38 8.63 -5.15
CA VAL A 190 -16.24 9.83 -5.06
C VAL A 190 -15.46 11.11 -5.30
N MET A 191 -14.31 11.27 -4.63
CA MET A 191 -13.54 12.51 -4.61
C MET A 191 -12.54 12.63 -5.76
N LYS A 192 -12.26 11.53 -6.47
CA LYS A 192 -11.22 11.44 -7.51
C LYS A 192 -9.83 11.83 -6.99
N ASP A 193 -9.58 11.50 -5.73
CA ASP A 193 -8.34 11.81 -5.02
C ASP A 193 -8.04 10.69 -4.01
N ILE A 194 -6.76 10.49 -3.65
CA ILE A 194 -6.37 9.45 -2.70
C ILE A 194 -5.97 10.09 -1.38
N ALA A 195 -6.78 9.84 -0.34
CA ALA A 195 -6.48 10.27 1.02
C ALA A 195 -5.78 9.17 1.84
N SER A 196 -5.14 9.58 2.94
CA SER A 196 -4.67 8.64 3.96
C SER A 196 -5.85 7.83 4.56
N LYS A 197 -5.57 6.60 5.02
CA LYS A 197 -6.55 5.70 5.66
C LYS A 197 -7.43 6.42 6.70
N GLY A 198 -6.81 7.17 7.60
CA GLY A 198 -7.51 7.93 8.64
C GLY A 198 -8.35 9.10 8.11
N ASN A 199 -7.90 9.81 7.08
CA ASN A 199 -8.68 10.91 6.48
C ASN A 199 -9.90 10.38 5.71
N ALA A 200 -9.71 9.32 4.93
CA ALA A 200 -10.80 8.65 4.23
C ALA A 200 -11.86 8.12 5.22
N ALA A 201 -11.43 7.45 6.30
CA ALA A 201 -12.34 6.95 7.32
C ALA A 201 -13.12 8.07 8.04
N ARG A 202 -12.49 9.22 8.33
CA ARG A 202 -13.21 10.39 8.88
C ARG A 202 -14.24 10.97 7.91
N TRP A 203 -13.98 10.89 6.60
CA TRP A 203 -14.94 11.31 5.58
C TRP A 203 -16.13 10.34 5.45
N VAL A 204 -15.90 9.03 5.66
CA VAL A 204 -16.96 8.02 5.71
C VAL A 204 -17.83 8.15 6.97
N MET A 205 -17.20 8.38 8.12
CA MET A 205 -17.84 8.42 9.44
C MET A 205 -19.17 9.20 9.52
N PRO A 206 -19.34 10.44 9.00
CA PRO A 206 -20.61 11.14 9.10
C PRO A 206 -21.78 10.45 8.38
N GLN A 207 -21.50 9.55 7.43
CA GLN A 207 -22.48 8.84 6.59
C GLN A 207 -23.03 7.55 7.23
N LEU A 208 -22.38 7.07 8.30
CA LEU A 208 -22.76 5.85 9.01
C LEU A 208 -23.86 6.11 10.07
N PRO A 209 -24.61 5.10 10.52
CA PRO A 209 -25.44 5.21 11.72
C PRO A 209 -24.59 5.34 13.01
N PRO A 210 -25.14 5.88 14.12
CA PRO A 210 -24.37 6.23 15.31
C PRO A 210 -23.49 5.12 15.90
N GLU A 211 -23.97 3.88 15.92
CA GLU A 211 -23.23 2.72 16.43
C GLU A 211 -21.97 2.44 15.61
N GLN A 212 -22.11 2.39 14.28
CA GLN A 212 -21.01 2.16 13.36
C GLN A 212 -20.01 3.32 13.35
N LYS A 213 -20.44 4.57 13.63
CA LYS A 213 -19.51 5.70 13.81
C LYS A 213 -18.52 5.45 14.94
N PHE A 214 -19.00 4.93 16.07
CA PHE A 214 -18.16 4.66 17.23
C PHE A 214 -17.14 3.56 16.93
N VAL A 215 -17.56 2.50 16.24
CA VAL A 215 -16.67 1.41 15.82
C VAL A 215 -15.60 1.92 14.84
N LEU A 216 -15.99 2.66 13.81
CA LEU A 216 -15.03 3.24 12.86
C LEU A 216 -14.07 4.23 13.54
N GLN A 217 -14.53 4.99 14.53
CA GLN A 217 -13.68 5.86 15.33
C GLN A 217 -12.62 5.07 16.10
N ARG A 218 -12.97 3.93 16.70
CA ARG A 218 -12.00 3.05 17.38
C ARG A 218 -10.94 2.52 16.40
N LEU A 219 -11.32 2.10 15.20
CA LEU A 219 -10.36 1.68 14.16
C LEU A 219 -9.35 2.78 13.84
N ILE A 220 -9.81 4.03 13.70
CA ILE A 220 -8.95 5.19 13.45
C ILE A 220 -8.01 5.47 14.64
N GLN A 221 -8.54 5.41 15.86
CA GLN A 221 -7.77 5.67 17.08
C GLN A 221 -6.67 4.64 17.26
N GLU A 222 -6.98 3.36 17.04
CA GLU A 222 -6.00 2.28 17.14
C GLU A 222 -4.93 2.40 16.04
N TYR A 223 -5.33 2.66 14.79
CA TYR A 223 -4.40 2.86 13.68
C TYR A 223 -3.37 3.97 13.96
N ARG A 224 -3.78 4.99 14.72
CA ARG A 224 -2.93 6.11 15.14
C ARG A 224 -2.16 5.86 16.44
N GLY A 225 -2.41 4.74 17.13
CA GLY A 225 -1.84 4.48 18.45
C GLY A 225 -2.43 5.33 19.58
N GLU A 226 -3.59 5.95 19.36
CA GLU A 226 -4.30 6.73 20.40
C GLU A 226 -4.94 5.79 21.44
N ILE A 227 -5.25 4.56 21.04
CA ILE A 227 -5.68 3.46 21.92
C ILE A 227 -4.82 2.22 21.67
N GLY A 228 -4.81 1.29 22.63
CA GLY A 228 -4.09 0.01 22.50
C GLY A 228 -4.70 -0.91 21.43
N LYS A 229 -3.99 -2.00 21.11
CA LYS A 229 -4.46 -3.01 20.15
C LYS A 229 -5.80 -3.61 20.58
N GLN A 230 -6.72 -3.74 19.65
CA GLN A 230 -8.05 -4.33 19.87
C GLN A 230 -8.08 -5.78 19.37
N ASN A 231 -9.05 -6.57 19.84
CA ASN A 231 -9.28 -7.92 19.34
C ASN A 231 -10.48 -7.90 18.37
N TRP A 232 -10.23 -7.46 17.14
CA TRP A 232 -11.29 -7.33 16.12
C TRP A 232 -11.92 -8.65 15.71
N GLN A 233 -11.20 -9.76 15.84
CA GLN A 233 -11.70 -11.11 15.60
C GLN A 233 -12.92 -11.45 16.48
N GLU A 234 -12.96 -10.92 17.70
CA GLU A 234 -14.11 -11.09 18.61
C GLU A 234 -15.24 -10.07 18.33
N GLU A 235 -14.98 -9.05 17.52
CA GLU A 235 -15.90 -7.95 17.21
C GLU A 235 -16.37 -7.94 15.74
N HIS A 236 -16.18 -9.02 14.98
CA HIS A 236 -16.61 -9.12 13.57
C HIS A 236 -18.07 -8.72 13.35
N TYR A 237 -18.97 -9.08 14.28
CA TYR A 237 -20.38 -8.67 14.21
C TYR A 237 -20.57 -7.15 14.22
N ALA A 238 -19.72 -6.40 14.93
CA ALA A 238 -19.77 -4.94 14.97
C ALA A 238 -19.11 -4.30 13.73
N LEU A 239 -18.19 -5.01 13.08
CA LEU A 239 -17.48 -4.56 11.87
C LEU A 239 -18.27 -4.82 10.59
N GLN A 240 -18.96 -5.96 10.50
CA GLN A 240 -19.71 -6.37 9.31
C GLN A 240 -20.68 -5.29 8.79
N PRO A 241 -21.43 -4.54 9.62
CA PRO A 241 -22.29 -3.46 9.12
C PRO A 241 -21.53 -2.33 8.42
N ILE A 242 -20.29 -2.04 8.83
CA ILE A 242 -19.43 -1.05 8.17
C ILE A 242 -18.99 -1.58 6.81
N VAL A 243 -18.55 -2.84 6.75
CA VAL A 243 -18.14 -3.51 5.51
C VAL A 243 -19.31 -3.54 4.52
N ASN A 244 -20.49 -3.98 4.94
CA ASN A 244 -21.69 -4.01 4.10
C ASN A 244 -22.05 -2.62 3.55
N PHE A 245 -21.96 -1.59 4.39
CA PHE A 245 -22.17 -0.21 3.96
C PHE A 245 -21.15 0.22 2.89
N LEU A 246 -19.86 -0.03 3.14
CA LEU A 246 -18.78 0.32 2.23
C LEU A 246 -18.90 -0.43 0.91
N SER A 247 -19.11 -1.75 0.94
CA SER A 247 -19.29 -2.58 -0.24
C SER A 247 -20.45 -2.09 -1.10
N SER A 248 -21.62 -1.86 -0.50
CA SER A 248 -22.79 -1.34 -1.22
C SER A 248 -22.50 0.02 -1.89
N LYS A 249 -21.78 0.92 -1.20
CA LYS A 249 -21.44 2.24 -1.73
C LYS A 249 -20.39 2.18 -2.84
N ILE A 250 -19.39 1.32 -2.69
CA ILE A 250 -18.32 1.11 -3.68
C ILE A 250 -18.91 0.50 -4.96
N GLU A 251 -19.76 -0.51 -4.83
CA GLU A 251 -20.45 -1.15 -5.96
C GLU A 251 -21.34 -0.16 -6.73
N GLU A 252 -22.11 0.68 -6.02
CA GLU A 252 -22.90 1.76 -6.61
C GLU A 252 -22.02 2.72 -7.44
N GLN A 253 -20.83 3.09 -6.91
CA GLN A 253 -19.89 3.95 -7.62
C GLN A 253 -19.30 3.29 -8.88
N PHE A 254 -18.97 2.00 -8.81
CA PHE A 254 -18.48 1.27 -9.99
C PHE A 254 -19.56 1.15 -11.06
N GLU A 255 -20.81 0.90 -10.71
CA GLU A 255 -21.93 0.89 -11.65
C GLU A 255 -22.13 2.25 -12.33
N GLN A 256 -22.14 3.34 -11.55
CA GLN A 256 -22.26 4.70 -12.09
C GLN A 256 -21.14 5.01 -13.09
N LYS A 257 -19.90 4.61 -12.78
CA LYS A 257 -18.75 4.84 -13.67
C LYS A 257 -18.78 3.99 -14.93
N ARG A 258 -19.23 2.72 -14.87
CA ARG A 258 -19.44 1.89 -16.07
C ARG A 258 -20.47 2.50 -17.03
N ASN A 259 -21.52 3.09 -16.49
CA ASN A 259 -22.57 3.77 -17.27
C ASN A 259 -22.11 5.09 -17.91
N LEU A 260 -20.99 5.67 -17.47
CA LEU A 260 -20.41 6.88 -18.06
C LEU A 260 -19.48 6.58 -19.26
N ILE A 261 -19.03 5.33 -19.39
CA ILE A 261 -18.09 4.87 -20.42
C ILE A 261 -18.82 4.16 -21.59
N THR A 262 -20.10 3.83 -21.40
CA THR A 262 -21.01 3.25 -22.42
C THR A 262 -21.87 4.32 -23.07
#